data_AF-A0A4Q4CZP6-F1
#
_entry.id   AF-A0A4Q4CZP6-F1
#
_cell.length_a   1.000
_cell.length_b   1.000
_cell.length_c   1.000
_cell.angle_alpha   90.00
_cell.angle_beta   90.00
_cell.angle_gamma   90.00
#
_symmetry.space_group_name_H-M   'P 1'
#
loop_
_entity.id
_entity.type
_entity.pdbx_description
1 polymer ?
#
loop_
_entity_poly.entity_id
_entity_poly.type
_entity_poly.pdbx_seq_one_letter_code
_entity_poly.pdbx_strand_id
1 'polypeptide(L)'
;NYEDPDNANLIRVVERRRGLPVALGIIWLHAAEAAGWAAHGVDFPGHFLLAVEGGRGQALIDVFAGGTGLQATDLRGLIKRIEGEKAELRPGLVRLMEKRAVLLRLQNNLKLRRLRAQDLPGALAAAEDMLRLAPGQAGLWRETGLMNQRLDRIGAALACMEKSLELDPTGPAAQRARLVVEELRHRLN
;
A
#
# COMPACT_ATOMS: atom_id res chain seq x y z
N ASN A 1 12.72 -11.33 12.45
CA ASN A 1 13.09 -10.53 11.26
C ASN A 1 11.86 -9.73 10.83
N TYR A 2 11.98 -8.41 10.64
CA TYR A 2 10.85 -7.56 10.18
C TYR A 2 10.43 -7.89 8.74
N GLU A 3 11.36 -8.42 7.94
CA GLU A 3 11.14 -8.81 6.53
C GLU A 3 10.53 -10.22 6.34
N ASP A 4 10.19 -10.92 7.43
CA ASP A 4 9.58 -12.26 7.36
C ASP A 4 8.20 -12.21 6.66
N PRO A 5 7.97 -12.99 5.59
CA PRO A 5 6.69 -13.00 4.85
C PRO A 5 5.49 -13.36 5.72
N ASP A 6 5.69 -14.10 6.81
CA ASP A 6 4.64 -14.41 7.78
C ASP A 6 4.03 -13.16 8.43
N ASN A 7 4.76 -12.03 8.46
CA ASN A 7 4.26 -10.79 9.05
C ASN A 7 3.09 -10.17 8.27
N ALA A 8 2.84 -10.61 7.03
CA ALA A 8 1.70 -10.20 6.21
C ALA A 8 0.57 -11.26 6.14
N ASN A 9 0.82 -12.49 6.62
CA ASN A 9 -0.17 -13.55 6.66
C ASN A 9 -0.99 -13.43 7.96
N LEU A 10 -2.25 -13.01 7.85
CA LEU A 10 -3.09 -12.76 9.02
C LEU A 10 -3.21 -13.97 9.97
N ILE A 11 -3.21 -15.20 9.46
CA ILE A 11 -3.25 -16.42 10.29
C ILE A 11 -1.99 -16.46 11.16
N ARG A 12 -0.82 -16.31 10.54
CA ARG A 12 0.47 -16.31 11.26
C ARG A 12 0.60 -15.12 12.20
N VAL A 13 0.10 -13.95 11.81
CA VAL A 13 0.11 -12.75 12.65
C VAL A 13 -0.71 -12.97 13.92
N VAL A 14 -1.88 -13.60 13.82
CA VAL A 14 -2.72 -13.94 14.98
C VAL A 14 -2.02 -14.96 15.87
N GLU A 15 -1.48 -16.04 15.29
CA GLU A 15 -0.76 -17.08 16.04
C GLU A 15 0.47 -16.54 16.78
N ARG A 16 1.28 -15.73 16.11
CA ARG A 16 2.56 -15.21 16.62
C ARG A 16 2.40 -13.91 17.41
N ARG A 17 1.23 -13.26 17.34
CA ARG A 17 0.93 -11.91 17.87
C ARG A 17 1.94 -10.85 17.39
N ARG A 18 2.45 -11.03 16.18
CA ARG A 18 3.51 -10.20 15.57
C ARG A 18 3.27 -10.11 14.07
N GLY A 19 3.33 -8.91 13.52
CA GLY A 19 3.09 -8.68 12.10
C GLY A 19 3.44 -7.28 11.66
N LEU A 20 3.13 -6.96 10.40
CA LEU A 20 3.27 -5.61 9.87
C LEU A 20 2.28 -4.65 10.55
N PRO A 21 2.61 -3.35 10.69
CA PRO A 21 1.69 -2.36 11.25
C PRO A 21 0.28 -2.41 10.64
N VAL A 22 0.18 -2.51 9.31
CA VAL A 22 -1.12 -2.62 8.62
C VAL A 22 -1.83 -3.96 8.83
N ALA A 23 -1.11 -5.07 9.00
CA ALA A 23 -1.70 -6.37 9.28
C ALA A 23 -2.30 -6.41 10.70
N LEU A 24 -1.55 -5.90 11.69
CA LEU A 24 -2.07 -5.69 13.04
C LEU A 24 -3.25 -4.71 13.02
N GLY A 25 -3.13 -3.64 12.26
CA GLY A 25 -4.18 -2.65 12.04
C GLY A 25 -5.50 -3.24 11.54
N ILE A 26 -5.47 -4.22 10.64
CA ILE A 26 -6.67 -4.94 10.17
C ILE A 26 -7.34 -5.70 11.33
N ILE A 27 -6.56 -6.36 12.19
CA ILE A 27 -7.08 -7.07 13.37
C ILE A 27 -7.72 -6.07 14.34
N TRP A 28 -7.08 -4.93 14.59
CA TRP A 28 -7.62 -3.86 15.42
C TRP A 28 -8.91 -3.26 14.86
N LEU A 29 -8.97 -3.00 13.54
CA LEU A 29 -10.19 -2.52 12.87
C LEU A 29 -11.33 -3.51 13.02
N HIS A 30 -11.05 -4.80 12.83
CA HIS A 30 -12.05 -5.85 13.00
C HIS A 30 -12.53 -5.96 14.45
N ALA A 31 -11.62 -5.85 15.43
CA ALA A 31 -11.97 -5.86 16.84
C ALA A 31 -12.80 -4.63 17.24
N ALA A 32 -12.48 -3.45 16.71
CA ALA A 32 -13.25 -2.23 16.92
C ALA A 32 -14.67 -2.38 16.34
N GLU A 33 -14.80 -2.86 15.11
CA GLU A 33 -16.10 -3.12 14.47
C GLU A 33 -16.93 -4.13 15.28
N ALA A 34 -16.31 -5.22 15.75
CA ALA A 34 -16.96 -6.22 16.61
C ALA A 34 -17.39 -5.66 17.99
N ALA A 35 -16.66 -4.68 18.52
CA ALA A 35 -17.01 -3.97 19.76
C ALA A 35 -18.02 -2.83 19.55
N GLY A 36 -18.47 -2.59 18.31
CA GLY A 36 -19.37 -1.49 17.96
C GLY A 36 -18.70 -0.12 17.94
N TRP A 37 -17.38 -0.06 17.82
CA TRP A 37 -16.62 1.19 17.74
C TRP A 37 -16.39 1.59 16.28
N ALA A 38 -16.62 2.87 15.97
CA ALA A 38 -16.24 3.42 14.68
C ALA A 38 -14.72 3.66 14.66
N ALA A 39 -14.02 2.96 13.78
CA ALA A 39 -12.58 3.08 13.62
C ALA A 39 -12.16 3.02 12.15
N HIS A 40 -11.11 3.75 11.81
CA HIS A 40 -10.60 3.91 10.45
C HIS A 40 -9.08 3.80 10.41
N GLY A 41 -8.57 3.16 9.36
CA GLY A 41 -7.14 3.21 9.02
C GLY A 41 -6.72 4.65 8.73
N VAL A 42 -5.51 5.01 9.10
CA VAL A 42 -4.90 6.29 8.73
C VAL A 42 -3.58 6.01 8.05
N ASP A 43 -3.45 6.50 6.81
CA ASP A 43 -2.19 6.48 6.08
C ASP A 43 -1.31 7.64 6.57
N PHE A 44 -0.22 7.31 7.26
CA PHE A 44 0.75 8.28 7.76
C PHE A 44 2.14 7.92 7.23
N PRO A 45 3.01 8.89 6.88
CA PRO A 45 4.36 8.58 6.39
C PRO A 45 5.13 7.65 7.32
N GLY A 46 5.57 6.52 6.76
CA GLY A 46 6.29 5.47 7.48
C GLY A 46 5.47 4.65 8.49
N HIS A 47 4.20 4.97 8.72
CA HIS A 47 3.39 4.39 9.79
C HIS A 47 1.99 3.98 9.31
N PHE A 48 1.36 3.04 10.02
CA PHE A 48 -0.07 2.78 9.85
C PHE A 48 -0.73 3.01 11.20
N LEU A 49 -1.62 4.00 11.27
CA LEU A 49 -2.28 4.42 12.49
C LEU A 49 -3.77 4.07 12.40
N LEU A 50 -4.45 4.15 13.54
CA LEU A 50 -5.91 4.11 13.58
C LEU A 50 -6.48 5.38 14.16
N ALA A 51 -7.56 5.86 13.56
CA ALA A 51 -8.47 6.82 14.14
C ALA A 51 -9.65 6.05 14.74
N VAL A 52 -9.88 6.20 16.03
CA VAL A 52 -11.00 5.59 16.76
C VAL A 52 -11.90 6.71 17.27
N GLU A 53 -13.19 6.62 16.98
CA GLU A 53 -14.18 7.55 17.50
C GLU A 53 -14.52 7.19 18.95
N GLY A 54 -14.52 8.19 19.82
CA GLY A 54 -14.93 8.07 21.21
C GLY A 54 -15.86 9.19 21.63
N GLY A 55 -16.43 9.08 22.83
CA GLY A 55 -17.41 10.06 23.34
C GLY A 55 -16.89 11.49 23.51
N ARG A 56 -15.55 11.70 23.45
CA ARG A 56 -14.90 13.03 23.53
C ARG A 56 -14.30 13.48 22.19
N GLY A 57 -14.55 12.75 21.11
CA GLY A 57 -13.97 13.00 19.78
C GLY A 57 -13.09 11.85 19.30
N GLN A 58 -12.28 12.13 18.28
CA GLN A 58 -11.43 11.14 17.63
C GLN A 58 -10.08 11.02 18.34
N ALA A 59 -9.66 9.79 18.64
CA ALA A 59 -8.33 9.46 19.11
C ALA A 59 -7.51 8.81 17.99
N LEU A 60 -6.26 9.24 17.82
CA LEU A 60 -5.29 8.55 16.97
C LEU A 60 -4.46 7.59 17.83
N ILE A 61 -4.28 6.37 17.36
CA ILE A 61 -3.49 5.35 18.06
C ILE A 61 -2.47 4.69 17.13
N ASP A 62 -1.31 4.35 17.70
CA ASP A 62 -0.30 3.52 17.05
C ASP A 62 -0.50 2.04 17.40
N VAL A 63 -1.00 1.27 16.44
CA VAL A 63 -1.27 -0.17 16.60
C VAL A 63 0.00 -1.00 16.75
N PHE A 64 1.13 -0.52 16.22
CA PHE A 64 2.41 -1.20 16.32
C PHE A 64 3.06 -0.96 17.69
N ALA A 65 2.80 0.20 18.29
CA ALA A 65 3.16 0.53 19.67
C ALA A 65 2.08 0.13 20.69
N GLY A 66 1.35 -0.96 20.43
CA GLY A 66 0.40 -1.55 21.38
C GLY A 66 -0.88 -0.75 21.63
N GLY A 67 -1.25 0.17 20.72
CA GLY A 67 -2.43 1.02 20.86
C GLY A 67 -2.19 2.33 21.62
N THR A 68 -0.92 2.76 21.74
CA THR A 68 -0.58 4.02 22.39
C THR A 68 -1.25 5.19 21.67
N GLY A 69 -1.95 6.05 22.43
CA GLY A 69 -2.58 7.26 21.91
C GLY A 69 -1.56 8.30 21.48
N LEU A 70 -1.78 8.92 20.32
CA LEU A 70 -0.88 9.89 19.72
C LEU A 70 -1.43 11.32 19.84
N GLN A 71 -0.59 12.23 20.29
CA GLN A 71 -0.84 13.67 20.29
C GLN A 71 -0.17 14.35 19.10
N ALA A 72 -0.50 15.63 18.87
CA ALA A 72 0.08 16.40 17.76
C ALA A 72 1.62 16.50 17.82
N THR A 73 2.20 16.49 19.04
CA THR A 73 3.66 16.46 19.25
C THR A 73 4.27 15.14 18.77
N ASP A 74 3.59 14.02 18.98
CA ASP A 74 4.06 12.70 18.57
C ASP A 74 4.03 12.57 17.05
N LEU A 75 2.95 13.02 16.41
CA LEU A 75 2.85 13.07 14.95
C LEU A 75 3.97 13.92 14.32
N ARG A 76 4.30 15.06 14.93
CA ARG A 76 5.46 15.87 14.52
C ARG A 76 6.77 15.10 14.64
N GLY A 77 6.96 14.37 15.75
CA GLY A 77 8.14 13.52 15.93
C GLY A 77 8.21 12.37 14.91
N LEU A 78 7.08 11.77 14.54
CA LEU A 78 7.02 10.73 13.51
C LEU A 78 7.43 11.26 12.14
N ILE A 79 6.90 12.42 11.71
CA ILE A 79 7.22 12.94 10.39
C ILE A 79 8.67 13.43 10.30
N LYS A 80 9.21 14.03 11.35
CA LYS A 80 10.61 14.47 11.38
C LYS A 80 11.60 13.32 11.22
N ARG A 81 11.27 12.14 11.76
CA ARG A 81 12.09 10.93 11.59
C ARG A 81 12.09 10.40 10.15
N ILE A 82 11.03 10.66 9.38
CA ILE A 82 10.86 10.15 8.02
C ILE A 82 11.32 11.17 6.97
N GLU A 83 11.00 12.45 7.16
CA GLU A 83 11.19 13.53 6.19
C GLU A 83 12.27 14.54 6.61
N GLY A 84 12.82 14.42 7.82
CA GLY A 84 13.89 15.27 8.37
C GLY A 84 13.42 16.32 9.37
N GLU A 85 14.36 16.91 10.12
CA GLU A 85 14.09 17.80 11.27
C GLU A 85 13.24 19.04 10.97
N LYS A 86 13.24 19.50 9.72
CA LYS A 86 12.47 20.66 9.25
C LYS A 86 11.06 20.29 8.78
N ALA A 87 10.69 19.01 8.80
CA ALA A 87 9.37 18.57 8.37
C ALA A 87 8.28 19.05 9.34
N GLU A 88 7.17 19.51 8.78
CA GLU A 88 6.00 19.99 9.51
C GLU A 88 4.75 19.17 9.16
N LEU A 89 3.79 19.19 10.07
CA LEU A 89 2.47 18.63 9.80
C LEU A 89 1.77 19.50 8.75
N ARG A 90 1.33 18.86 7.67
CA ARG A 90 0.62 19.51 6.57
C ARG A 90 -0.82 18.99 6.48
N PRO A 91 -1.76 19.78 5.93
CA PRO A 91 -3.11 19.31 5.68
C PRO A 91 -3.12 18.02 4.85
N GLY A 92 -4.02 17.09 5.19
CA GLY A 92 -4.16 15.81 4.49
C GLY A 92 -3.24 14.69 4.96
N LEU A 93 -2.32 14.95 5.91
CA LEU A 93 -1.41 13.93 6.46
C LEU A 93 -2.12 12.88 7.33
N VAL A 94 -3.29 13.24 7.87
CA VAL A 94 -4.18 12.35 8.62
C VAL A 94 -5.41 12.14 7.76
N ARG A 95 -5.31 11.25 6.77
CA ARG A 95 -6.42 10.89 5.89
C ARG A 95 -6.97 9.53 6.30
N LEU A 96 -8.28 9.50 6.59
CA LEU A 96 -8.99 8.25 6.83
C LEU A 96 -8.96 7.38 5.57
N MET A 97 -8.70 6.10 5.77
CA MET A 97 -8.64 5.09 4.72
C MET A 97 -9.93 4.30 4.67
N GLU A 98 -10.43 4.09 3.47
CA GLU A 98 -11.44 3.07 3.21
C GLU A 98 -10.85 1.66 3.40
N LYS A 99 -11.71 0.68 3.73
CA LYS A 99 -11.30 -0.73 3.93
C LYS A 99 -10.48 -1.26 2.73
N ARG A 100 -10.88 -0.93 1.50
CA ARG A 100 -10.15 -1.33 0.27
C ARG A 100 -8.75 -0.71 0.19
N ALA A 101 -8.59 0.55 0.60
CA ALA A 101 -7.29 1.22 0.62
C ALA A 101 -6.34 0.60 1.66
N VAL A 102 -6.86 0.14 2.81
CA VAL A 102 -6.07 -0.59 3.82
C VAL A 102 -5.50 -1.89 3.23
N LEU A 103 -6.33 -2.65 2.50
CA LEU A 103 -5.89 -3.88 1.83
C LEU A 103 -4.83 -3.60 0.75
N LEU A 104 -5.02 -2.55 -0.06
CA LEU A 104 -4.03 -2.14 -1.05
C LEU A 104 -2.70 -1.74 -0.39
N ARG A 105 -2.72 -1.08 0.77
CA ARG A 105 -1.50 -0.77 1.53
C ARG A 105 -0.78 -2.02 2.00
N LEU A 106 -1.51 -3.02 2.53
CA LEU A 106 -0.92 -4.31 2.91
C LEU A 106 -0.27 -5.00 1.71
N GLN A 107 -0.97 -5.07 0.58
CA GLN A 107 -0.44 -5.68 -0.64
C GLN A 107 0.77 -4.91 -1.19
N ASN A 108 0.74 -3.59 -1.16
CA ASN A 108 1.88 -2.77 -1.57
C ASN A 108 3.11 -3.01 -0.67
N ASN A 109 2.91 -3.17 0.65
CA ASN A 109 4.00 -3.53 1.55
C ASN A 109 4.60 -4.90 1.20
N LEU A 110 3.78 -5.89 0.86
CA LEU A 110 4.25 -7.21 0.41
C LEU A 110 5.02 -7.12 -0.91
N LYS A 111 4.47 -6.41 -1.91
CA LYS A 111 5.12 -6.16 -3.21
C LYS A 111 6.51 -5.54 -3.02
N LEU A 112 6.61 -4.46 -2.24
CA LEU A 112 7.89 -3.77 -2.01
C LEU A 112 8.92 -4.64 -1.28
N ARG A 113 8.48 -5.50 -0.35
CA ARG A 113 9.35 -6.48 0.32
C ARG A 113 9.91 -7.50 -0.67
N ARG A 114 9.04 -8.07 -1.52
CA ARG A 114 9.45 -9.02 -2.55
C ARG A 114 10.42 -8.41 -3.55
N LEU A 115 10.17 -7.16 -3.98
CA LEU A 115 11.11 -6.42 -4.82
C LEU A 115 12.48 -6.22 -4.16
N ARG A 116 12.52 -5.88 -2.85
CA ARG A 116 13.80 -5.78 -2.11
C ARG A 116 14.51 -7.12 -1.97
N ALA A 117 13.76 -8.21 -1.84
CA ALA A 117 14.28 -9.57 -1.84
C ALA A 117 14.63 -10.09 -3.24
N GLN A 118 14.53 -9.25 -4.28
CA GLN A 118 14.73 -9.60 -5.69
C GLN A 118 13.78 -10.70 -6.22
N ASP A 119 12.71 -10.99 -5.48
CA ASP A 119 11.62 -11.88 -5.89
C ASP A 119 10.64 -11.12 -6.81
N LEU A 120 11.05 -10.92 -8.05
CA LEU A 120 10.24 -10.26 -9.06
C LEU A 120 8.95 -11.04 -9.38
N PRO A 121 8.95 -12.38 -9.54
CA PRO A 121 7.72 -13.14 -9.76
C PRO A 121 6.70 -12.98 -8.63
N GLY A 122 7.14 -13.03 -7.37
CA GLY A 122 6.24 -12.81 -6.25
C GLY A 122 5.79 -11.35 -6.15
N ALA A 123 6.64 -10.37 -6.46
CA ALA A 123 6.21 -8.98 -6.52
C ALA A 123 5.12 -8.75 -7.57
N LEU A 124 5.25 -9.39 -8.74
CA LEU A 124 4.23 -9.38 -9.77
C LEU A 124 2.91 -10.00 -9.26
N ALA A 125 2.96 -11.16 -8.61
CA ALA A 125 1.76 -11.79 -8.05
C ALA A 125 1.02 -10.88 -7.05
N ALA A 126 1.76 -10.15 -6.21
CA ALA A 126 1.16 -9.17 -5.29
C ALA A 126 0.52 -7.99 -6.05
N ALA A 127 1.12 -7.52 -7.15
CA ALA A 127 0.53 -6.47 -7.97
C ALA A 127 -0.72 -6.93 -8.73
N GLU A 128 -0.75 -8.18 -9.19
CA GLU A 128 -1.94 -8.80 -9.78
C GLU A 128 -3.09 -8.91 -8.75
N ASP A 129 -2.79 -9.26 -7.49
CA ASP A 129 -3.76 -9.20 -6.40
C ASP A 129 -4.29 -7.77 -6.18
N MET A 130 -3.40 -6.78 -6.21
CA MET A 130 -3.80 -5.37 -6.12
C MET A 130 -4.71 -4.99 -7.29
N LEU A 131 -4.50 -5.51 -8.51
CA LEU A 131 -5.34 -5.21 -9.68
C LEU A 131 -6.74 -5.79 -9.54
N ARG A 132 -6.89 -6.96 -8.90
CA ARG A 132 -8.20 -7.52 -8.54
C ARG A 132 -8.95 -6.62 -7.55
N LEU A 133 -8.21 -5.96 -6.65
CA LEU A 133 -8.77 -5.01 -5.69
C LEU A 133 -9.02 -3.62 -6.31
N ALA A 134 -8.23 -3.18 -7.27
CA ALA A 134 -8.30 -1.82 -7.80
C ALA A 134 -8.06 -1.77 -9.32
N PRO A 135 -8.96 -2.37 -10.12
CA PRO A 135 -8.77 -2.47 -11.56
C PRO A 135 -8.84 -1.12 -12.28
N GLY A 136 -9.39 -0.08 -11.64
CA GLY A 136 -9.44 1.28 -12.18
C GLY A 136 -8.19 2.12 -11.97
N GLN A 137 -7.12 1.61 -11.35
CA GLN A 137 -5.90 2.38 -11.08
C GLN A 137 -4.87 2.21 -12.20
N ALA A 138 -4.80 3.20 -13.10
CA ALA A 138 -3.86 3.19 -14.23
C ALA A 138 -2.39 3.03 -13.81
N GLY A 139 -1.98 3.64 -12.69
CA GLY A 139 -0.63 3.51 -12.15
C GLY A 139 -0.24 2.07 -11.84
N LEU A 140 -1.18 1.29 -11.29
CA LEU A 140 -0.94 -0.10 -10.93
C LEU A 140 -0.80 -1.01 -12.16
N TRP A 141 -1.56 -0.75 -13.21
CA TRP A 141 -1.39 -1.41 -14.51
C TRP A 141 -0.01 -1.14 -15.10
N ARG A 142 0.48 0.10 -15.06
CA ARG A 142 1.84 0.43 -15.54
C ARG A 142 2.91 -0.31 -14.75
N GLU A 143 2.84 -0.28 -13.43
CA GLU A 143 3.80 -1.00 -12.57
C GLU A 143 3.80 -2.51 -12.88
N THR A 144 2.62 -3.11 -13.04
CA THR A 144 2.46 -4.53 -13.38
C THR A 144 3.03 -4.85 -14.77
N GLY A 145 2.84 -3.96 -15.74
CA GLY A 145 3.40 -4.11 -17.08
C GLY A 145 4.93 -4.07 -17.07
N LEU A 146 5.55 -3.16 -16.31
CA LEU A 146 7.02 -3.11 -16.15
C LEU A 146 7.57 -4.39 -15.53
N MET A 147 6.88 -4.96 -14.54
CA MET A 147 7.29 -6.23 -13.94
C MET A 147 7.18 -7.40 -14.93
N ASN A 148 6.11 -7.46 -15.72
CA ASN A 148 5.96 -8.46 -16.79
C ASN A 148 7.06 -8.31 -17.86
N GLN A 149 7.39 -7.09 -18.28
CA GLN A 149 8.47 -6.83 -19.24
C GLN A 149 9.81 -7.35 -18.73
N ARG A 150 10.14 -7.10 -17.46
CA ARG A 150 11.37 -7.59 -16.81
C ARG A 150 11.42 -9.11 -16.65
N LEU A 151 10.29 -9.80 -16.75
CA LEU A 151 10.18 -11.26 -16.77
C LEU A 151 10.04 -11.81 -18.20
N ASP A 152 10.30 -10.99 -19.21
CA ASP A 152 10.14 -11.30 -20.65
C ASP A 152 8.74 -11.80 -21.04
N ARG A 153 7.71 -11.44 -20.25
CA ARG A 153 6.29 -11.72 -20.54
C ARG A 153 5.71 -10.61 -21.40
N ILE A 154 6.19 -10.51 -22.65
CA ILE A 154 5.94 -9.38 -23.53
C ILE A 154 4.45 -9.13 -23.80
N GLY A 155 3.67 -10.19 -24.09
CA GLY A 155 2.23 -10.06 -24.31
C GLY A 155 1.47 -9.52 -23.08
N ALA A 156 1.82 -10.00 -21.88
CA ALA A 156 1.22 -9.52 -20.64
C ALA A 156 1.63 -8.08 -20.31
N ALA A 157 2.88 -7.72 -20.59
CA ALA A 157 3.38 -6.35 -20.42
C ALA A 157 2.63 -5.37 -21.33
N LEU A 158 2.46 -5.73 -22.60
CA LEU A 158 1.73 -4.93 -23.59
C LEU A 158 0.27 -4.71 -23.15
N ALA A 159 -0.44 -5.78 -22.79
CA ALA A 159 -1.82 -5.69 -22.33
C ALA A 159 -1.97 -4.79 -21.10
N CYS A 160 -1.03 -4.86 -20.15
CA CYS A 160 -1.04 -3.98 -18.97
C CYS A 160 -0.83 -2.51 -19.35
N MET A 161 0.10 -2.22 -20.27
CA MET A 161 0.37 -0.85 -20.71
C MET A 161 -0.81 -0.26 -21.48
N GLU A 162 -1.41 -1.02 -22.38
CA GLU A 162 -2.63 -0.64 -23.11
C GLU A 162 -3.77 -0.36 -22.13
N LYS A 163 -3.99 -1.25 -21.15
CA LYS A 163 -5.04 -1.03 -20.14
C LYS A 163 -4.80 0.24 -19.32
N SER A 164 -3.54 0.55 -19.01
CA SER A 164 -3.20 1.77 -18.31
C SER A 164 -3.50 3.03 -19.12
N LEU A 165 -3.32 2.97 -20.44
CA LEU A 165 -3.60 4.06 -21.38
C LEU A 165 -5.10 4.25 -21.60
N GLU A 166 -5.88 3.17 -21.59
CA GLU A 166 -7.34 3.26 -21.62
C GLU A 166 -7.89 4.02 -20.41
N LEU A 167 -7.35 3.75 -19.23
CA LEU A 167 -7.79 4.35 -17.96
C LEU A 167 -7.29 5.79 -17.79
N ASP A 168 -6.08 6.07 -18.26
CA ASP A 168 -5.42 7.37 -18.12
C ASP A 168 -4.60 7.67 -19.39
N PRO A 169 -5.23 8.24 -20.43
CA PRO A 169 -4.60 8.44 -21.74
C PRO A 169 -3.69 9.68 -21.79
N THR A 170 -3.62 10.48 -20.72
CA THR A 170 -2.99 11.81 -20.77
C THR A 170 -1.80 11.95 -19.82
N GLY A 171 -1.00 12.99 -20.03
CA GLY A 171 0.12 13.33 -19.17
C GLY A 171 1.39 12.50 -19.38
N PRO A 172 2.44 12.79 -18.58
CA PRO A 172 3.77 12.21 -18.79
C PRO A 172 3.82 10.68 -18.61
N ALA A 173 2.98 10.13 -17.73
CA ALA A 173 2.93 8.70 -17.49
C ALA A 173 2.35 7.94 -18.71
N ALA A 174 1.31 8.48 -19.34
CA ALA A 174 0.75 7.93 -20.56
C ALA A 174 1.74 8.03 -21.73
N GLN A 175 2.47 9.14 -21.87
CA GLN A 175 3.51 9.29 -22.90
C GLN A 175 4.59 8.20 -22.76
N ARG A 176 5.10 7.96 -21.54
CA ARG A 176 6.04 6.87 -21.29
C ARG A 176 5.47 5.49 -21.60
N ALA A 177 4.21 5.24 -21.24
CA ALA A 177 3.55 3.98 -21.53
C ALA A 177 3.42 3.72 -23.05
N ARG A 178 3.15 4.76 -23.87
CA ARG A 178 3.12 4.64 -25.34
C ARG A 178 4.48 4.21 -25.91
N LEU A 179 5.57 4.82 -25.44
CA LEU A 179 6.92 4.44 -25.88
C LEU A 179 7.23 2.97 -25.57
N VAL A 180 6.84 2.51 -24.37
CA VAL A 180 6.99 1.09 -23.99
C VAL A 180 6.11 0.19 -24.88
N VAL A 181 4.87 0.59 -25.19
CA VAL A 181 3.99 -0.16 -26.11
C VAL A 181 4.63 -0.32 -27.50
N GLU A 182 5.17 0.75 -28.05
CA GLU A 182 5.85 0.73 -29.36
C GLU A 182 7.07 -0.22 -29.33
N GLU A 183 7.92 -0.10 -28.31
CA GLU A 183 9.07 -0.99 -28.11
C GLU A 183 8.65 -2.47 -28.01
N LEU A 184 7.64 -2.77 -27.19
CA LEU A 184 7.17 -4.15 -26.99
C LEU A 184 6.54 -4.74 -28.25
N ARG A 185 5.83 -3.93 -29.05
CA ARG A 185 5.27 -4.36 -30.34
C ARG A 185 6.37 -4.72 -31.35
N HIS A 186 7.46 -3.95 -31.39
CA HIS A 186 8.60 -4.26 -32.23
C HIS A 186 9.29 -5.58 -31.84
N ARG A 187 9.25 -5.99 -30.57
CA ARG A 187 9.81 -7.27 -30.10
C ARG A 187 8.94 -8.50 -30.41
N LEU A 188 7.67 -8.30 -30.76
CA LEU A 188 6.73 -9.39 -31.12
C LEU A 188 6.68 -9.69 -32.62
N ASN A 189 7.16 -8.76 -33.45
CA ASN A 189 7.30 -8.89 -34.90
C ASN A 189 8.66 -9.47 -35.27
#